data_AF-A0A7R9LRI2-F1
#
_entry.id   AF-A0A7R9LRI2-F1
#
_cell.length_a   1.000
_cell.length_b   1.000
_cell.length_c   1.000
_cell.angle_alpha   90.00
_cell.angle_beta   90.00
_cell.angle_gamma   90.00
#
_symmetry.space_group_name_H-M   'P 1'
#
loop_
_entity.id
_entity.type
_entity.pdbx_description
1 polymer ?
#
loop_
_entity_poly.entity_id
_entity_poly.type
_entity_poly.pdbx_seq_one_letter_code
_entity_poly.pdbx_strand_id
1 'polypeptide(L)'
;MSSVSALYRRYLLVCNQWSIDTTKSGRDFGTHLRQLIPKLFPNSELTQIKTNELKSLDQRIQSLERLNKNLYFKPSFQSSSASGLTVDECKQSISTDNLKQLAIDYDLSTFDRIKLTFGSIRFTNKSQDQDLRNDKHIQKDRKSN
;
A
#
# COMPACT_ATOMS: atom_id res chain seq x y z
N MET A 1 30.22 6.87 -24.69
CA MET A 1 28.78 6.94 -24.41
C MET A 1 28.24 5.53 -24.43
N SER A 2 27.52 5.12 -23.39
CA SER A 2 26.96 3.76 -23.27
C SER A 2 25.87 3.55 -24.34
N SER A 3 25.94 2.46 -25.09
CA SER A 3 24.88 2.06 -26.03
C SER A 3 23.62 1.60 -25.28
N VAL A 4 22.44 1.73 -25.88
CA VAL A 4 21.17 1.27 -25.29
C VAL A 4 21.23 -0.21 -24.89
N SER A 5 21.78 -1.07 -25.75
CA SER A 5 21.96 -2.51 -25.45
C SER A 5 22.84 -2.72 -24.21
N ALA A 6 23.95 -1.98 -24.10
CA ALA A 6 24.83 -2.06 -22.93
C ALA A 6 24.14 -1.59 -21.64
N LEU A 7 23.33 -0.53 -21.70
CA LEU A 7 22.56 -0.04 -20.56
C LEU A 7 21.48 -1.03 -20.13
N TYR A 8 20.79 -1.65 -21.08
CA TYR A 8 19.78 -2.66 -20.80
C TYR A 8 20.37 -3.84 -20.03
N ARG A 9 21.48 -4.40 -20.53
CA ARG A 9 22.19 -5.51 -19.86
C ARG A 9 22.67 -5.11 -18.46
N ARG A 10 23.22 -3.90 -18.33
CA ARG A 10 23.65 -3.36 -17.04
C ARG A 10 22.48 -3.21 -16.07
N TYR A 11 21.32 -2.76 -16.54
CA TYR A 11 20.11 -2.65 -15.73
C TYR A 11 19.59 -4.01 -15.26
N LEU A 12 19.65 -5.05 -16.10
CA LEU A 12 19.31 -6.42 -15.70
C LEU A 12 20.26 -6.94 -14.60
N LEU A 13 21.57 -6.67 -14.72
CA LEU A 13 22.54 -7.03 -13.68
C LEU A 13 22.23 -6.34 -12.35
N VAL A 14 21.86 -5.06 -12.38
CA VAL A 14 21.39 -4.34 -11.19
C VAL A 14 20.16 -5.06 -10.63
N CYS A 15 19.14 -5.34 -11.43
CA CYS A 15 17.93 -6.03 -10.96
C CYS A 15 18.23 -7.38 -10.29
N ASN A 16 19.22 -8.13 -10.78
CA ASN A 16 19.63 -9.40 -10.17
C ASN A 16 20.32 -9.23 -8.81
N GLN A 17 21.06 -8.14 -8.63
CA GLN A 17 21.72 -7.85 -7.35
C GLN A 17 20.72 -7.41 -6.27
N TRP A 18 19.64 -6.73 -6.65
CA TRP A 18 18.57 -6.33 -5.74
C TRP A 18 17.59 -7.49 -5.55
N SER A 19 17.72 -8.19 -4.42
CA SER A 19 16.79 -9.24 -3.98
C SER A 19 15.38 -8.70 -3.79
N ILE A 20 14.40 -9.59 -3.91
CA ILE A 20 12.99 -9.28 -3.65
C ILE A 20 12.69 -9.63 -2.20
N ASP A 21 12.25 -8.64 -1.43
CA ASP A 21 11.83 -8.84 -0.04
C ASP A 21 10.32 -9.14 0.01
N THR A 22 9.97 -10.40 0.24
CA THR A 22 8.57 -10.87 0.29
C THR A 22 7.79 -10.25 1.46
N THR A 23 8.48 -9.83 2.52
CA THR A 23 7.86 -9.19 3.70
C THR A 23 7.31 -7.79 3.39
N LYS A 24 7.71 -7.20 2.26
CA LYS A 24 7.33 -5.85 1.81
C LYS A 24 6.53 -5.88 0.52
N SER A 25 5.60 -6.81 0.40
CA SER A 25 4.75 -6.93 -0.78
C SER A 25 4.10 -5.58 -1.19
N GLY A 26 4.19 -5.23 -2.47
CA GLY A 26 3.66 -3.97 -3.01
C GLY A 26 4.49 -2.70 -2.73
N ARG A 27 5.50 -2.76 -1.85
CA ARG A 27 6.44 -1.65 -1.58
C ARG A 27 7.90 -2.02 -1.80
N ASP A 28 8.17 -3.29 -2.13
CA ASP A 28 9.51 -3.81 -2.37
C ASP A 28 10.18 -3.12 -3.57
N PHE A 29 11.40 -2.63 -3.33
CA PHE A 29 12.16 -1.90 -4.32
C PHE A 29 12.63 -2.80 -5.47
N GLY A 30 13.02 -4.05 -5.16
CA GLY A 30 13.44 -5.02 -6.18
C GLY A 30 12.33 -5.35 -7.17
N THR A 31 11.09 -5.46 -6.68
CA THR A 31 9.89 -5.65 -7.49
C THR A 31 9.60 -4.41 -8.33
N HIS A 32 9.70 -3.21 -7.75
CA HIS A 32 9.52 -1.97 -8.48
C HIS A 32 10.52 -1.83 -9.63
N LEU A 33 11.81 -2.14 -9.42
CA LEU A 33 12.82 -2.09 -10.48
C LEU A 33 12.45 -2.99 -11.67
N ARG A 34 11.99 -4.21 -11.38
CA ARG A 34 11.57 -5.16 -12.43
C ARG A 34 10.35 -4.66 -13.21
N GLN A 35 9.39 -4.02 -12.53
CA GLN A 35 8.23 -3.39 -13.18
C GLN A 35 8.59 -2.17 -14.05
N LEU A 36 9.73 -1.52 -13.79
CA LEU A 36 10.20 -0.40 -14.60
C LEU A 36 10.85 -0.85 -15.91
N ILE A 37 11.37 -2.07 -16.00
CA ILE A 37 12.02 -2.60 -17.22
C ILE A 37 11.14 -2.41 -18.47
N PRO A 38 9.88 -2.88 -18.53
CA PRO A 38 9.05 -2.71 -19.73
C PRO A 38 8.68 -1.25 -20.02
N LYS A 39 8.72 -0.36 -19.01
CA LYS A 39 8.43 1.07 -19.18
C LYS A 39 9.63 1.81 -19.77
N LEU A 40 10.84 1.48 -19.31
CA LEU A 40 12.08 2.11 -19.72
C LEU A 40 12.63 1.52 -21.03
N PHE A 41 12.40 0.22 -21.26
CA PHE A 41 12.87 -0.51 -22.42
C PHE A 41 11.73 -1.33 -23.06
N PRO A 42 10.72 -0.68 -23.68
CA PRO A 42 9.62 -1.39 -24.34
C PRO A 42 10.08 -2.43 -25.37
N ASN A 43 11.16 -2.12 -26.09
CA ASN A 43 11.75 -2.97 -27.12
C ASN A 43 13.12 -3.54 -26.71
N SER A 44 13.42 -3.61 -25.40
CA SER A 44 14.69 -4.12 -24.86
C SER A 44 15.95 -3.43 -25.43
N GLU A 45 16.79 -4.15 -26.17
CA GLU A 45 18.02 -3.65 -26.79
C GLU A 45 17.77 -2.78 -28.04
N LEU A 46 16.57 -2.88 -28.65
CA LEU A 46 16.21 -2.15 -29.87
C LEU A 46 15.47 -0.83 -29.58
N THR A 47 15.38 -0.44 -28.31
CA THR A 47 14.66 0.77 -27.90
C THR A 47 15.37 2.02 -28.41
N GLN A 48 14.68 2.86 -29.19
CA GLN A 48 15.24 4.13 -29.65
C GLN A 48 15.01 5.20 -28.58
N ILE A 49 16.08 5.52 -27.83
CA ILE A 49 16.06 6.52 -26.77
C ILE A 49 16.85 7.75 -27.25
N LYS A 50 16.32 8.95 -27.02
CA LYS A 50 17.01 10.20 -27.36
C LYS A 50 18.31 10.32 -26.56
N THR A 51 19.35 10.92 -27.14
CA THR A 51 20.68 11.05 -26.52
C THR A 51 20.66 11.70 -25.13
N ASN A 52 19.78 12.68 -24.90
CA ASN A 52 19.65 13.34 -23.60
C ASN A 52 19.06 12.41 -22.52
N GLU A 53 18.02 11.66 -22.87
CA GLU A 53 17.38 10.68 -21.97
C GLU A 53 18.32 9.52 -21.68
N LEU A 54 19.10 9.10 -22.68
CA LEU A 54 20.11 8.06 -22.54
C LEU A 54 21.15 8.39 -21.46
N LYS A 55 21.61 9.64 -21.42
CA LYS A 55 22.57 10.12 -20.41
C LYS A 55 21.95 10.12 -19.01
N SER A 56 20.69 10.56 -18.89
CA SER A 56 19.98 10.56 -17.60
C SER A 56 19.75 9.13 -17.09
N LEU A 57 19.42 8.20 -18.00
CA LEU A 57 19.24 6.79 -17.68
C LEU A 57 20.56 6.14 -17.21
N ASP A 58 21.67 6.40 -17.90
CA ASP A 58 23.00 5.92 -17.47
C ASP A 58 23.36 6.43 -16.07
N GLN A 59 23.11 7.72 -15.78
CA GLN A 59 23.33 8.28 -14.44
C GLN A 59 22.45 7.61 -13.37
N ARG A 60 21.19 7.32 -13.71
CA ARG A 60 20.26 6.61 -12.81
C ARG A 60 20.72 5.17 -12.56
N ILE A 61 21.16 4.45 -13.58
CA ILE A 61 21.70 3.09 -13.42
C ILE A 61 22.98 3.12 -12.57
N GLN A 62 23.86 4.09 -12.83
CA GLN A 62 25.08 4.27 -12.06
C GLN A 62 24.79 4.56 -10.58
N SER A 63 23.80 5.41 -10.26
CA SER A 63 23.46 5.68 -8.86
C SER A 63 22.93 4.43 -8.15
N LEU A 64 22.12 3.59 -8.82
CA LEU A 64 21.65 2.32 -8.28
C LEU A 64 22.79 1.35 -7.97
N GLU A 65 23.80 1.26 -8.84
CA GLU A 65 24.98 0.44 -8.58
C GLU A 65 25.79 0.93 -7.39
N ARG A 66 25.93 2.25 -7.23
CA ARG A 66 26.66 2.84 -6.09
C ARG A 66 25.95 2.57 -4.77
N LEU A 67 24.61 2.63 -4.77
CA LEU A 67 23.79 2.28 -3.60
C LEU A 67 23.96 0.80 -3.24
N ASN A 68 23.91 -0.09 -4.24
CA ASN A 68 24.05 -1.52 -3.99
C ASN A 68 25.46 -1.89 -3.46
N LYS A 69 26.50 -1.27 -4.01
CA LYS A 69 27.88 -1.44 -3.52
C LYS A 69 28.15 -0.74 -2.19
N ASN A 70 27.14 -0.05 -1.64
CA ASN A 70 27.22 0.72 -0.41
C ASN A 70 28.44 1.67 -0.39
N LEU A 71 28.74 2.31 -1.53
CA LEU A 71 29.97 3.11 -1.69
C LEU A 71 30.05 4.31 -0.74
N TYR A 72 28.90 4.79 -0.28
CA TYR A 72 28.81 5.91 0.65
C TYR A 72 28.73 5.46 2.11
N PHE A 73 28.85 4.16 2.38
CA PHE A 73 28.89 3.64 3.74
C PHE A 73 30.04 4.28 4.50
N LYS A 74 29.71 4.87 5.64
CA LYS A 74 30.67 5.30 6.63
C LYS A 74 30.27 4.60 7.93
N PRO A 75 31.08 3.65 8.43
CA PRO A 75 30.75 3.00 9.69
C PRO A 75 30.70 4.08 10.79
N SER A 76 29.59 4.14 11.52
CA SER A 76 29.52 4.94 12.74
C SER A 76 30.27 4.20 13.85
N PHE A 77 31.06 4.91 14.65
CA PHE A 77 31.73 4.34 15.84
C PHE A 77 30.75 4.11 17.01
N GLN A 78 29.50 4.56 16.89
CA GLN A 78 28.47 4.35 17.88
C GLN A 78 27.57 3.18 17.45
N SER A 79 27.42 2.20 18.33
CA SER A 79 26.53 1.04 18.16
C SER A 79 25.05 1.36 18.42
N SER A 80 24.70 2.64 18.64
CA SER A 80 23.34 3.08 18.91
C SER A 80 22.51 3.14 17.61
N SER A 81 21.50 2.27 17.53
CA SER A 81 20.39 2.42 16.60
C SER A 81 19.45 3.53 17.09
N ALA A 82 18.98 4.42 16.21
CA ALA A 82 18.10 5.52 16.60
C ALA A 82 16.79 5.05 17.27
N SER A 83 16.34 3.84 16.92
CA SER A 83 15.16 3.19 17.52
C SER A 83 15.52 2.20 18.64
N GLY A 84 16.81 1.92 18.88
CA GLY A 84 17.24 0.84 19.77
C GLY A 84 16.92 -0.57 19.29
N LEU A 85 16.29 -0.71 18.10
CA LEU A 85 15.89 -2.00 17.53
C LEU A 85 17.05 -2.64 16.77
N THR A 86 17.08 -3.98 16.82
CA THR A 86 17.90 -4.80 15.95
C THR A 86 17.42 -4.72 14.51
N VAL A 87 18.25 -5.19 13.57
CA VAL A 87 17.91 -5.19 12.14
C VAL A 87 16.66 -6.03 11.85
N ASP A 88 16.51 -7.17 12.53
CA ASP A 88 15.38 -8.06 12.28
C ASP A 88 14.07 -7.53 12.89
N GLU A 89 14.14 -6.90 14.07
CA GLU A 89 12.99 -6.18 14.64
C GLU A 89 12.57 -5.00 13.76
N CYS A 90 13.54 -4.28 13.18
CA CYS A 90 13.25 -3.22 12.22
C CYS A 90 12.59 -3.77 10.94
N LYS A 91 13.06 -4.90 10.41
CA LYS A 91 12.41 -5.58 9.26
C LYS A 91 10.98 -5.99 9.61
N GLN A 92 10.78 -6.52 10.81
CA GLN A 92 9.46 -6.93 11.28
C GLN A 92 8.54 -5.71 11.37
N SER A 93 8.94 -4.62 12.03
CA SER A 93 8.08 -3.43 12.18
C SER A 93 7.63 -2.82 10.85
N ILE A 94 8.46 -2.87 9.81
CA ILE A 94 8.13 -2.36 8.47
C ILE A 94 7.46 -3.37 7.55
N SER A 95 7.27 -4.62 7.99
CA SER A 95 6.61 -5.67 7.20
C SER A 95 5.16 -5.30 6.92
N THR A 96 4.65 -5.68 5.74
CA THR A 96 3.29 -5.31 5.31
C THR A 96 2.21 -5.82 6.25
N ASP A 97 2.42 -7.00 6.83
CA ASP A 97 1.42 -7.60 7.71
C ASP A 97 1.30 -6.83 9.02
N ASN A 98 2.43 -6.38 9.58
CA ASN A 98 2.45 -5.56 10.78
C ASN A 98 1.90 -4.15 10.52
N LEU A 99 2.19 -3.55 9.37
CA LEU A 99 1.59 -2.26 9.02
C LEU A 99 0.06 -2.36 8.82
N LYS A 100 -0.43 -3.47 8.26
CA LYS A 100 -1.88 -3.72 8.15
C LYS A 100 -2.53 -3.88 9.51
N GLN A 101 -1.90 -4.64 10.41
CA GLN A 101 -2.38 -4.79 11.80
C GLN A 101 -2.44 -3.44 12.51
N LEU A 102 -1.37 -2.64 12.43
CA LEU A 102 -1.37 -1.28 12.99
C LEU A 102 -2.48 -0.42 12.40
N ALA A 103 -2.67 -0.43 11.08
CA ALA A 103 -3.75 0.32 10.45
C ALA A 103 -5.14 -0.09 10.96
N ILE A 104 -5.37 -1.41 11.11
CA ILE A 104 -6.60 -1.96 11.67
C ILE A 104 -6.79 -1.47 13.12
N ASP A 105 -5.76 -1.56 13.96
CA ASP A 105 -5.83 -1.13 15.37
C ASP A 105 -6.13 0.37 15.51
N TYR A 106 -5.55 1.22 14.64
CA TYR A 106 -5.88 2.64 14.58
C TYR A 106 -7.33 2.88 14.15
N ASP A 107 -7.80 2.17 13.12
CA ASP A 107 -9.17 2.31 12.64
C ASP A 107 -10.17 1.86 13.71
N LEU A 108 -9.94 0.72 14.39
CA LEU A 108 -10.78 0.25 15.50
C LEU A 108 -10.88 1.29 16.63
N SER A 109 -9.77 1.93 17.00
CA SER A 109 -9.77 3.00 18.01
C SER A 109 -10.60 4.22 17.57
N THR A 110 -10.60 4.56 16.28
CA THR A 110 -11.47 5.62 15.75
C THR A 110 -12.94 5.23 15.71
N PHE A 111 -13.27 3.98 15.34
CA PHE A 111 -14.65 3.47 15.38
C PHE A 111 -15.21 3.41 16.80
N ASP A 112 -14.38 3.09 17.81
CA ASP A 112 -14.81 3.10 19.20
C ASP A 112 -15.10 4.52 19.70
N ARG A 113 -14.32 5.52 19.27
CA ARG A 113 -14.64 6.95 19.52
C ARG A 113 -15.96 7.36 18.87
N ILE A 114 -16.21 6.91 17.64
CA ILE A 114 -17.46 7.17 16.91
C ILE A 114 -18.65 6.48 17.61
N LYS A 115 -18.52 5.23 18.06
CA LYS A 115 -19.57 4.53 18.82
C LYS A 115 -19.93 5.23 20.12
N LEU A 116 -18.97 5.82 20.83
CA LEU A 116 -19.24 6.61 22.03
C LEU A 116 -20.02 7.90 21.71
N THR A 117 -19.77 8.50 20.54
CA THR A 117 -20.52 9.68 20.08
C THR A 117 -21.92 9.34 19.58
N PHE A 118 -22.10 8.22 18.86
CA PHE A 118 -23.41 7.79 18.35
C PHE A 118 -24.28 7.08 19.42
N GLY A 119 -23.69 6.41 20.40
CA GLY A 119 -24.41 5.76 21.51
C GLY A 119 -25.13 6.74 22.45
N SER A 120 -24.75 8.03 22.42
CA SER A 120 -25.42 9.10 23.18
C SER A 120 -26.59 9.74 22.42
N ILE A 121 -26.77 9.44 21.14
CA ILE A 121 -27.92 9.89 20.33
C ILE A 121 -28.88 8.71 20.17
N ARG A 122 -29.51 8.28 21.28
CA ARG A 122 -30.76 7.51 21.20
C ARG A 122 -31.86 8.49 20.79
N PHE A 123 -32.20 8.48 19.50
CA PHE A 123 -33.46 9.04 19.03
C PHE A 123 -34.62 8.34 19.75
N THR A 124 -35.21 9.04 20.72
CA THR A 124 -36.52 8.70 21.25
C THR A 124 -37.55 9.04 20.19
N ASN A 125 -37.93 8.08 19.34
CA ASN A 125 -39.16 8.15 18.58
C ASN A 125 -40.04 6.96 18.96
N LYS A 126 -40.87 7.19 19.97
CA LYS A 126 -42.01 6.36 20.34
C LYS A 126 -43.25 7.26 20.26
N SER A 127 -43.99 7.17 19.16
CA SER A 127 -45.39 7.61 18.99
C SER A 127 -45.85 7.00 17.65
N GLN A 128 -46.51 5.84 17.71
CA GLN A 128 -47.96 5.70 17.55
C GLN A 128 -48.47 6.13 16.18
N ASP A 129 -48.44 5.21 15.22
CA ASP A 129 -49.35 5.17 14.07
C ASP A 129 -49.89 3.74 13.94
N GLN A 130 -50.87 3.41 14.79
CA GLN A 130 -51.77 2.27 14.60
C GLN A 130 -53.18 2.73 14.93
N ASP A 131 -53.79 3.52 14.05
CA ASP A 131 -55.24 3.79 14.08
C ASP A 131 -55.67 4.27 12.70
N LEU A 132 -55.90 3.34 11.76
CA LEU A 132 -56.71 3.54 10.53
C LEU A 132 -56.71 2.25 9.69
N ARG A 133 -57.10 1.11 10.30
CA ARG A 133 -57.35 -0.13 9.53
C ARG A 133 -58.15 -1.16 10.30
N ASN A 134 -59.28 -0.78 10.90
CA ASN A 134 -60.29 -1.74 11.35
C ASN A 134 -61.65 -1.05 11.43
N ASP A 135 -62.32 -0.91 10.28
CA ASP A 135 -63.77 -0.63 10.27
C ASP A 135 -64.44 -1.14 8.99
N LYS A 136 -64.12 -2.39 8.63
CA LYS A 136 -64.85 -3.15 7.60
C LYS A 136 -64.95 -4.62 8.00
N HIS A 137 -65.63 -4.90 9.10
CA HIS A 137 -66.29 -6.19 9.31
C HIS A 137 -67.05 -6.13 10.62
N ILE A 138 -68.32 -5.75 10.58
CA ILE A 138 -69.35 -6.16 11.55
C ILE A 138 -70.71 -5.88 10.89
N GLN A 139 -71.45 -6.97 10.66
CA GLN A 139 -72.90 -7.04 10.51
C GLN A 139 -73.51 -6.59 9.16
N LYS A 140 -73.32 -7.33 8.05
CA LYS A 140 -74.15 -8.51 7.68
C LYS A 140 -74.76 -9.23 8.89
N ASP A 141 -76.00 -8.87 9.23
CA ASP A 141 -77.05 -9.79 9.68
C ASP A 141 -78.30 -8.97 10.05
N ARG A 142 -79.35 -9.10 9.23
CA ARG A 142 -80.80 -8.88 9.48
C ARG A 142 -81.52 -8.50 8.18
N LYS A 143 -81.62 -9.50 7.30
CA LYS A 143 -82.70 -9.63 6.32
C LYS A 143 -83.07 -11.11 6.23
N SER A 144 -84.03 -11.53 7.06
CA SER A 144 -84.99 -12.60 6.76
C SER A 144 -85.99 -12.70 7.91
N ASN A 145 -87.27 -12.68 7.51
CA ASN A 145 -88.53 -12.71 8.27
C ASN A 145 -88.95 -11.40 8.96
#